data_AF-A0A4U1LP76-F1
#
_entry.id   AF-A0A4U1LP76-F1
#
_cell.length_a   1.000
_cell.length_b   1.000
_cell.length_c   1.000
_cell.angle_alpha   90.00
_cell.angle_beta   90.00
_cell.angle_gamma   90.00
#
_symmetry.space_group_name_H-M   'P 1'
#
loop_
_entity.id
_entity.type
_entity.pdbx_description
1 polymer ?
#
loop_
_entity_poly.entity_id
_entity_poly.type
_entity_poly.pdbx_seq_one_letter_code
_entity_poly.pdbx_strand_id
1 'polypeptide(L)'
;MIISKAVWKKINIWGCRVSAKYNFLLCFIVLYGFLSGVNAQQYPMPKTYVAQKIDSIVVDGNMDGAWQNIPWTEDFIDIEGTKKPDYETKIKMAWDDAYFYVFAKLEEPHVWGNLQQRDTVIFYNNDFEIFIDPDGDTHNYYELEINALNTQWDLVLTKPYRNQGKVLDSWDIQGLQSAVFIEGTLNRASDIDKGWSLEIAIPWGVISEAASHGGPPKNEFWRINFSRVNWDFQLKNGKYQRKQGDNEEFLPEYNWVWSPQWVINMHEPEHWGYVYFTDAPITNYSVDKDEQLKYALYAVYRNWLAQPKGRKAITVDVLGKAIKVDYEPHATGWNLTAVSPFSNKKIVIKEDGKYIW
;
A
#
# COMPACT_ATOMS: atom_id res chain seq x y z
N MET A 1 -22.98 1.37 3.04
CA MET A 1 -22.62 2.51 3.92
C MET A 1 -22.28 2.01 5.33
N ILE A 2 -21.22 1.20 5.46
CA ILE A 2 -20.69 0.67 6.73
C ILE A 2 -19.16 0.52 6.57
N ILE A 3 -18.41 1.62 6.39
CA ILE A 3 -16.93 1.59 6.36
C ILE A 3 -16.31 2.74 7.20
N SER A 4 -17.06 3.46 8.05
CA SER A 4 -16.50 4.68 8.67
C SER A 4 -16.74 4.89 10.17
N LYS A 5 -16.96 3.83 10.97
CA LYS A 5 -17.14 4.02 12.42
C LYS A 5 -16.17 3.28 13.35
N ALA A 6 -15.25 2.47 12.83
CA ALA A 6 -14.36 1.69 13.68
C ALA A 6 -13.06 2.41 14.12
N VAL A 7 -12.70 3.56 13.55
CA VAL A 7 -11.37 4.18 13.77
C VAL A 7 -11.40 5.51 14.56
N TRP A 8 -12.56 6.07 14.87
CA TRP A 8 -12.67 7.36 15.59
C TRP A 8 -13.18 7.21 17.02
N LYS A 9 -12.37 6.61 17.91
CA LYS A 9 -12.60 6.75 19.36
C LYS A 9 -11.33 6.52 20.18
N LYS A 10 -10.40 7.47 20.19
CA LYS A 10 -9.37 7.59 21.26
C LYS A 10 -8.59 8.91 21.20
N ILE A 11 -9.26 10.04 21.46
CA ILE A 11 -8.59 11.24 22.02
C ILE A 11 -9.53 11.85 23.03
N ASN A 12 -9.33 11.57 24.32
CA ASN A 12 -9.62 12.49 25.42
C ASN A 12 -9.15 11.84 26.73
N ILE A 13 -7.92 12.14 27.12
CA ILE A 13 -7.39 11.85 28.45
C ILE A 13 -6.76 13.14 28.98
N TRP A 14 -7.40 13.66 30.02
CA TRP A 14 -6.86 14.41 31.16
C TRP A 14 -6.39 15.85 30.97
N GLY A 15 -7.27 16.77 31.37
CA GLY A 15 -6.88 18.10 31.83
C GLY A 15 -6.27 18.02 33.23
N CYS A 16 -5.04 18.51 33.37
CA CYS A 16 -4.44 18.81 34.66
C CYS A 16 -3.99 20.28 34.65
N ARG A 17 -4.62 21.09 35.52
CA ARG A 17 -4.23 22.47 35.81
C ARG A 17 -2.97 22.47 36.65
N VAL A 18 -1.97 23.28 36.29
CA VAL A 18 -0.93 23.73 37.24
C VAL A 18 -0.76 25.25 37.11
N SER A 19 -0.78 25.89 38.27
CA SER A 19 -0.74 27.32 38.53
C SER A 19 0.62 27.96 38.33
N ALA A 20 0.61 29.24 37.95
CA ALA A 20 1.77 30.13 37.83
C ALA A 20 2.46 30.46 39.17
N LYS A 21 3.79 30.74 39.13
CA LYS A 21 4.43 31.93 39.74
C LYS A 21 5.98 31.96 39.61
N TYR A 22 6.50 33.16 39.27
CA TYR A 22 7.85 33.75 39.47
C TYR A 22 9.04 33.17 38.68
N ASN A 23 10.10 33.90 38.27
CA ASN A 23 10.40 35.31 37.97
C ASN A 23 11.87 35.33 37.41
N PHE A 24 12.24 36.39 36.68
CA PHE A 24 13.61 36.89 36.45
C PHE A 24 14.56 36.31 35.34
N LEU A 25 14.78 37.19 34.36
CA LEU A 25 16.07 37.70 33.84
C LEU A 25 16.66 37.15 32.52
N LEU A 26 16.57 38.03 31.51
CA LEU A 26 17.40 38.25 30.32
C LEU A 26 18.21 37.08 29.74
N CYS A 27 17.84 36.70 28.51
CA CYS A 27 18.82 36.31 27.50
C CYS A 27 18.52 37.02 26.18
N PHE A 28 19.58 37.58 25.60
CA PHE A 28 19.63 38.23 24.30
C PHE A 28 18.91 37.38 23.23
N ILE A 29 17.87 37.95 22.59
CA ILE A 29 17.34 37.39 21.34
C ILE A 29 18.29 37.83 20.24
N VAL A 30 19.29 37.00 19.95
CA VAL A 30 19.92 36.99 18.64
C VAL A 30 18.87 36.44 17.68
N LEU A 31 18.39 37.30 16.79
CA LEU A 31 17.49 36.95 15.69
C LEU A 31 18.28 36.13 14.66
N TYR A 32 18.59 34.87 14.99
CA TYR A 32 18.92 33.89 13.97
C TYR A 32 17.62 33.61 13.23
N GLY A 33 17.59 34.00 11.96
CA GLY A 33 16.55 33.56 11.04
C GLY A 33 16.50 32.04 11.06
N PHE A 34 15.54 31.49 11.81
CA PHE A 34 15.07 30.15 11.60
C PHE A 34 14.43 30.14 10.22
N LEU A 35 15.23 29.85 9.19
CA LEU A 35 14.73 29.08 8.07
C LEU A 35 14.09 27.85 8.70
N SER A 36 12.77 27.90 8.84
CA SER A 36 11.97 26.77 9.22
C SER A 36 12.01 25.81 8.03
N GLY A 37 13.15 25.15 7.84
CA GLY A 37 13.20 23.93 7.08
C GLY A 37 12.26 22.99 7.80
N VAL A 38 11.06 22.81 7.25
CA VAL A 38 10.23 21.68 7.63
C VAL A 38 11.05 20.47 7.19
N ASN A 39 11.75 19.84 8.15
CA ASN A 39 12.23 18.49 7.94
C ASN A 39 10.98 17.62 7.85
N ALA A 40 10.39 17.56 6.65
CA ALA A 40 9.46 16.50 6.34
C ALA A 40 10.20 15.20 6.62
N GLN A 41 9.66 14.37 7.50
CA GLN A 41 10.23 13.06 7.77
C GLN A 41 10.33 12.32 6.44
N GLN A 42 11.54 12.22 5.90
CA GLN A 42 11.78 11.46 4.68
C GLN A 42 11.84 9.99 5.10
N TYR A 43 10.74 9.29 4.86
CA TYR A 43 10.73 7.84 4.93
C TYR A 43 11.66 7.27 3.85
N PRO A 44 12.20 6.05 4.05
CA PRO A 44 12.86 5.31 3.00
C PRO A 44 12.01 5.22 1.73
N MET A 45 12.67 5.18 0.57
CA MET A 45 11.96 4.92 -0.69
C MET A 45 11.21 3.59 -0.62
N PRO A 46 10.01 3.51 -1.23
CA PRO A 46 9.29 2.26 -1.35
C PRO A 46 10.13 1.14 -1.97
N LYS A 47 9.80 -0.11 -1.62
CA LYS A 47 10.51 -1.30 -2.11
C LYS A 47 10.41 -1.41 -3.64
N THR A 48 11.34 -2.15 -4.24
CA THR A 48 11.40 -2.33 -5.70
C THR A 48 11.46 -3.82 -6.05
N TYR A 49 10.92 -4.18 -7.20
CA TYR A 49 10.98 -5.53 -7.74
C TYR A 49 11.05 -5.52 -9.27
N VAL A 50 11.69 -6.51 -9.87
CA VAL A 50 11.77 -6.69 -11.33
C VAL A 50 10.96 -7.92 -11.71
N ALA A 51 9.80 -7.72 -12.33
CA ALA A 51 8.96 -8.77 -12.88
C ALA A 51 9.47 -9.18 -14.26
N GLN A 52 9.92 -10.43 -14.38
CA GLN A 52 10.42 -10.97 -15.63
C GLN A 52 9.30 -11.55 -16.49
N LYS A 53 9.47 -11.40 -17.81
CA LYS A 53 8.63 -12.10 -18.77
C LYS A 53 8.90 -13.61 -18.72
N ILE A 54 7.84 -14.39 -18.75
CA ILE A 54 7.85 -15.86 -18.80
C ILE A 54 6.92 -16.35 -19.92
N ASP A 55 6.96 -17.65 -20.20
CA ASP A 55 6.14 -18.25 -21.25
C ASP A 55 4.69 -18.43 -20.80
N SER A 56 4.47 -19.11 -19.66
CA SER A 56 3.15 -19.33 -19.06
C SER A 56 3.26 -19.91 -17.66
N ILE A 57 2.22 -19.73 -16.85
CA ILE A 57 2.00 -20.42 -15.57
C ILE A 57 0.68 -21.18 -15.64
N VAL A 58 0.65 -22.39 -15.07
CA VAL A 58 -0.60 -23.10 -14.77
C VAL A 58 -1.03 -22.69 -13.36
N VAL A 59 -2.18 -22.03 -13.24
CA VAL A 59 -2.66 -21.54 -11.94
C VAL A 59 -3.31 -22.68 -11.16
N ASP A 60 -2.56 -23.30 -10.25
CA ASP A 60 -3.01 -24.41 -9.39
C ASP A 60 -2.65 -24.23 -7.90
N GLY A 61 -1.95 -23.14 -7.55
CA GLY A 61 -1.59 -22.78 -6.18
C GLY A 61 -0.22 -23.33 -5.75
N ASN A 62 0.45 -24.12 -6.60
CA ASN A 62 1.76 -24.70 -6.30
C ASN A 62 2.91 -23.83 -6.81
N MET A 63 4.04 -23.86 -6.11
CA MET A 63 5.26 -23.17 -6.55
C MET A 63 6.09 -24.06 -7.50
N ASP A 64 5.59 -24.31 -8.71
CA ASP A 64 6.27 -25.13 -9.70
C ASP A 64 6.69 -24.35 -10.97
N GLY A 65 7.18 -25.07 -11.98
CA GLY A 65 7.49 -24.51 -13.29
C GLY A 65 8.39 -23.27 -13.23
N ALA A 66 7.94 -22.17 -13.85
CA ALA A 66 8.73 -20.94 -13.96
C ALA A 66 9.00 -20.28 -12.59
N TRP A 67 8.17 -20.52 -11.57
CA TRP A 67 8.36 -19.95 -10.23
C TRP A 67 9.68 -20.37 -9.60
N GLN A 68 10.24 -21.52 -9.96
CA GLN A 68 11.51 -21.98 -9.40
C GLN A 68 12.68 -21.01 -9.68
N ASN A 69 12.62 -20.27 -10.79
CA ASN A 69 13.67 -19.36 -11.22
C ASN A 69 13.38 -17.88 -10.92
N ILE A 70 12.14 -17.56 -10.52
CA ILE A 70 11.74 -16.19 -10.20
C ILE A 70 12.20 -15.86 -8.76
N PRO A 71 12.87 -14.72 -8.52
CA PRO A 71 13.34 -14.34 -7.19
C PRO A 71 12.18 -13.99 -6.26
N TRP A 72 12.35 -14.23 -4.96
CA TRP A 72 11.43 -13.73 -3.94
C TRP A 72 11.62 -12.23 -3.72
N THR A 73 10.54 -11.56 -3.28
CA THR A 73 10.68 -10.29 -2.57
C THR A 73 11.38 -10.47 -1.23
N GLU A 74 11.74 -9.36 -0.60
CA GLU A 74 11.89 -9.33 0.86
C GLU A 74 10.56 -9.71 1.55
N ASP A 75 10.67 -10.20 2.79
CA ASP A 75 9.53 -10.53 3.62
C ASP A 75 8.68 -9.28 3.93
N PHE A 76 7.40 -9.55 4.22
CA PHE A 76 6.47 -8.53 4.67
C PHE A 76 6.85 -8.04 6.06
N ILE A 77 6.55 -6.78 6.32
CA ILE A 77 6.74 -6.13 7.62
C ILE A 77 5.42 -5.53 8.10
N ASP A 78 5.34 -5.13 9.36
CA ASP A 78 4.19 -4.35 9.84
C ASP A 78 3.99 -3.08 8.99
N ILE A 79 2.75 -2.69 8.73
CA ILE A 79 2.39 -1.55 7.89
C ILE A 79 3.02 -0.22 8.31
N GLU A 80 3.33 -0.06 9.61
CA GLU A 80 4.02 1.11 10.16
C GLU A 80 5.56 1.03 10.01
N GLY A 81 6.08 -0.07 9.46
CA GLY A 81 7.46 -0.24 8.98
C GLY A 81 8.49 -0.64 10.04
N THR A 82 8.08 -0.91 11.29
CA THR A 82 9.02 -1.08 12.41
C THR A 82 9.14 -2.49 12.95
N LYS A 83 8.12 -3.34 12.75
CA LYS A 83 8.03 -4.66 13.37
C LYS A 83 8.09 -5.76 12.33
N LYS A 84 8.75 -6.86 12.71
CA LYS A 84 8.69 -8.11 11.97
C LYS A 84 7.42 -8.89 12.40
N PRO A 85 6.59 -9.35 11.46
CA PRO A 85 5.49 -10.27 11.70
C PRO A 85 5.91 -11.58 12.36
N ASP A 86 4.98 -12.21 13.06
CA ASP A 86 5.19 -13.54 13.66
C ASP A 86 5.25 -14.64 12.61
N TYR A 87 4.55 -14.47 11.48
CA TYR A 87 4.52 -15.45 10.39
C TYR A 87 5.04 -14.82 9.10
N GLU A 88 5.94 -15.53 8.43
CA GLU A 88 6.55 -15.05 7.18
C GLU A 88 5.49 -14.92 6.07
N THR A 89 5.60 -13.86 5.28
CA THR A 89 4.86 -13.71 4.04
C THR A 89 5.77 -13.06 3.01
N LYS A 90 5.83 -13.66 1.82
CA LYS A 90 6.67 -13.19 0.71
C LYS A 90 6.07 -13.61 -0.61
N ILE A 91 6.48 -12.93 -1.68
CA ILE A 91 5.84 -13.06 -2.98
C ILE A 91 6.86 -13.16 -4.12
N LYS A 92 6.38 -13.66 -5.26
CA LYS A 92 7.06 -13.62 -6.56
C LYS A 92 6.12 -12.95 -7.57
N MET A 93 6.71 -12.24 -8.52
CA MET A 93 5.97 -11.59 -9.59
C MET A 93 6.61 -11.89 -10.95
N ALA A 94 5.77 -12.18 -11.93
CA ALA A 94 6.19 -12.38 -13.32
C ALA A 94 5.05 -11.98 -14.26
N TRP A 95 5.28 -12.06 -15.56
CA TRP A 95 4.25 -11.72 -16.53
C TRP A 95 4.44 -12.43 -17.86
N ASP A 96 3.37 -12.55 -18.63
CA ASP A 96 3.42 -12.86 -20.06
C ASP A 96 2.59 -11.82 -20.85
N ASP A 97 2.39 -12.02 -22.15
CA ASP A 97 1.63 -11.05 -22.95
C ASP A 97 0.12 -10.97 -22.58
N ALA A 98 -0.41 -11.91 -21.79
CA ALA A 98 -1.82 -11.99 -21.40
C ALA A 98 -2.09 -11.65 -19.92
N TYR A 99 -1.18 -12.01 -19.02
CA TYR A 99 -1.37 -11.93 -17.58
C TYR A 99 -0.19 -11.31 -16.83
N PHE A 100 -0.54 -10.60 -15.76
CA PHE A 100 0.34 -10.36 -14.63
C PHE A 100 0.18 -11.51 -13.62
N TYR A 101 1.29 -12.14 -13.23
CA TYR A 101 1.28 -13.28 -12.31
C TYR A 101 1.83 -12.90 -10.94
N VAL A 102 1.17 -13.38 -9.89
CA VAL A 102 1.60 -13.26 -8.49
C VAL A 102 1.55 -14.64 -7.84
N PHE A 103 2.64 -15.02 -7.19
CA PHE A 103 2.66 -16.16 -6.27
C PHE A 103 2.97 -15.65 -4.87
N ALA A 104 2.08 -15.91 -3.92
CA ALA A 104 2.26 -15.57 -2.51
C ALA A 104 2.42 -16.84 -1.68
N LYS A 105 3.41 -16.82 -0.77
CA LYS A 105 3.58 -17.84 0.26
C LYS A 105 3.35 -17.22 1.64
N LEU A 106 2.41 -17.79 2.39
CA LEU A 106 2.00 -17.31 3.69
C LEU A 106 2.21 -18.43 4.72
N GLU A 107 3.13 -18.23 5.66
CA GLU A 107 3.20 -19.09 6.84
C GLU A 107 1.96 -18.84 7.71
N GLU A 108 1.27 -19.90 8.11
CA GLU A 108 0.06 -19.80 8.92
C GLU A 108 -0.15 -21.13 9.66
N PRO A 109 0.08 -21.17 11.00
CA PRO A 109 -0.11 -22.40 11.78
C PRO A 109 -1.58 -22.79 11.93
N HIS A 110 -2.52 -21.87 11.67
CA HIS A 110 -3.94 -22.14 11.72
C HIS A 110 -4.64 -21.58 10.49
N VAL A 111 -4.82 -22.40 9.45
CA VAL A 111 -5.49 -21.95 8.23
C VAL A 111 -6.99 -22.04 8.41
N TRP A 112 -7.67 -20.90 8.48
CA TRP A 112 -9.12 -20.85 8.71
C TRP A 112 -9.80 -19.79 7.85
N GLY A 113 -11.10 -20.00 7.62
CA GLY A 113 -11.93 -19.10 6.83
C GLY A 113 -13.37 -19.59 6.76
N ASN A 114 -14.31 -18.67 6.62
CA ASN A 114 -15.74 -18.98 6.51
C ASN A 114 -16.48 -18.12 5.48
N LEU A 115 -15.81 -17.13 4.88
CA LEU A 115 -16.36 -16.27 3.84
C LEU A 115 -16.15 -16.94 2.49
N GLN A 116 -17.23 -17.41 1.88
CA GLN A 116 -17.21 -18.17 0.61
C GLN A 116 -17.88 -17.43 -0.55
N GLN A 117 -18.64 -16.38 -0.24
CA GLN A 117 -19.38 -15.62 -1.23
C GLN A 117 -18.44 -14.56 -1.82
N ARG A 118 -18.26 -14.59 -3.15
CA ARG A 118 -17.59 -13.54 -3.90
C ARG A 118 -18.21 -12.18 -3.56
N ASP A 119 -17.38 -11.15 -3.49
CA ASP A 119 -17.75 -9.76 -3.21
C ASP A 119 -18.34 -9.54 -1.81
N THR A 120 -18.04 -10.45 -0.88
CA THR A 120 -18.20 -10.17 0.54
C THR A 120 -16.94 -9.48 1.05
N VAL A 121 -17.10 -8.55 2.00
CA VAL A 121 -15.99 -7.90 2.71
C VAL A 121 -15.11 -8.96 3.37
N ILE A 122 -13.93 -9.24 2.79
CA ILE A 122 -13.20 -10.49 3.01
C ILE A 122 -12.14 -10.39 4.11
N PHE A 123 -11.64 -9.17 4.41
CA PHE A 123 -10.73 -8.89 5.53
C PHE A 123 -11.23 -9.30 6.93
N TYR A 124 -12.48 -9.77 7.08
CA TYR A 124 -12.93 -10.44 8.31
C TYR A 124 -12.44 -11.90 8.46
N ASN A 125 -11.75 -12.43 7.45
CA ASN A 125 -10.87 -13.60 7.53
C ASN A 125 -9.40 -13.14 7.41
N ASN A 126 -8.47 -14.07 7.61
CA ASN A 126 -7.12 -13.84 7.11
C ASN A 126 -7.17 -13.92 5.58
N ASP A 127 -6.54 -12.95 4.91
CA ASP A 127 -6.52 -12.86 3.46
C ASP A 127 -5.21 -12.27 2.95
N PHE A 128 -5.09 -12.25 1.62
CA PHE A 128 -4.00 -11.65 0.89
C PHE A 128 -4.57 -10.63 -0.09
N GLU A 129 -4.00 -9.43 -0.09
CA GLU A 129 -4.48 -8.29 -0.84
C GLU A 129 -3.42 -7.82 -1.85
N ILE A 130 -3.86 -7.42 -3.05
CA ILE A 130 -3.04 -6.83 -4.11
C ILE A 130 -3.58 -5.44 -4.43
N PHE A 131 -2.69 -4.46 -4.49
CA PHE A 131 -2.99 -3.07 -4.82
C PHE A 131 -2.21 -2.65 -6.05
N ILE A 132 -2.88 -2.09 -7.06
CA ILE A 132 -2.26 -1.72 -8.34
C ILE A 132 -2.67 -0.30 -8.75
N ASP A 133 -1.70 0.60 -8.85
CA ASP A 133 -1.82 1.93 -9.44
C ASP A 133 -0.91 1.95 -10.70
N PRO A 134 -1.50 1.72 -11.90
CA PRO A 134 -0.74 1.47 -13.11
C PRO A 134 0.10 2.66 -13.59
N ASP A 135 -0.46 3.87 -13.60
CA ASP A 135 0.25 5.07 -14.06
C ASP A 135 0.90 5.86 -12.92
N GLY A 136 0.66 5.44 -11.67
CA GLY A 136 1.25 6.00 -10.48
C GLY A 136 0.68 7.36 -10.11
N ASP A 137 -0.48 7.76 -10.63
CA ASP A 137 -1.07 9.07 -10.38
C ASP A 137 -1.89 9.15 -9.07
N THR A 138 -1.90 8.04 -8.32
CA THR A 138 -2.64 7.77 -7.09
C THR A 138 -4.16 7.73 -7.25
N HIS A 139 -4.69 7.66 -8.46
CA HIS A 139 -6.11 7.63 -8.78
C HIS A 139 -6.48 6.34 -9.53
N ASN A 140 -7.77 6.00 -9.49
CA ASN A 140 -8.34 4.85 -10.20
C ASN A 140 -7.53 3.56 -10.03
N TYR A 141 -7.07 3.31 -8.80
CA TYR A 141 -6.27 2.14 -8.49
C TYR A 141 -7.15 0.96 -8.10
N TYR A 142 -6.61 -0.23 -8.30
CA TYR A 142 -7.28 -1.50 -8.07
C TYR A 142 -6.91 -2.08 -6.71
N GLU A 143 -7.84 -2.84 -6.15
CA GLU A 143 -7.65 -3.69 -4.98
C GLU A 143 -8.29 -5.05 -5.27
N LEU A 144 -7.58 -6.12 -4.91
CA LEU A 144 -8.02 -7.51 -4.99
C LEU A 144 -7.65 -8.21 -3.68
N GLU A 145 -8.64 -8.71 -2.98
CA GLU A 145 -8.50 -9.47 -1.74
C GLU A 145 -8.91 -10.94 -1.99
N ILE A 146 -8.10 -11.89 -1.52
CA ILE A 146 -8.39 -13.33 -1.62
C ILE A 146 -8.04 -14.04 -0.30
N ASN A 147 -8.99 -14.81 0.24
CA ASN A 147 -8.76 -15.62 1.44
C ASN A 147 -8.30 -17.06 1.14
N ALA A 148 -8.01 -17.83 2.20
CA ALA A 148 -7.60 -19.24 2.09
C ALA A 148 -8.68 -20.19 1.51
N LEU A 149 -9.93 -19.72 1.35
CA LEU A 149 -11.00 -20.45 0.64
C LEU A 149 -11.01 -20.15 -0.86
N ASN A 150 -10.05 -19.35 -1.36
CA ASN A 150 -10.02 -18.81 -2.72
C ASN A 150 -11.24 -17.95 -3.07
N THR A 151 -11.88 -17.36 -2.05
CA THR A 151 -12.96 -16.38 -2.25
C THR A 151 -12.34 -15.05 -2.59
N GLN A 152 -12.93 -14.34 -3.54
CA GLN A 152 -12.35 -13.14 -4.13
C GLN A 152 -13.26 -11.94 -3.87
N TRP A 153 -12.65 -10.78 -3.65
CA TRP A 153 -13.31 -9.48 -3.70
C TRP A 153 -12.38 -8.50 -4.42
N ASP A 154 -12.85 -7.88 -5.48
CA ASP A 154 -12.11 -6.88 -6.23
C ASP A 154 -12.91 -5.58 -6.35
N LEU A 155 -12.18 -4.47 -6.45
CA LEU A 155 -12.78 -3.15 -6.54
C LEU A 155 -11.81 -2.13 -7.17
N VAL A 156 -12.40 -1.02 -7.58
CA VAL A 156 -11.66 0.18 -8.00
C VAL A 156 -11.90 1.29 -6.99
N LEU A 157 -10.83 1.97 -6.58
CA LEU A 157 -10.92 3.21 -5.83
C LEU A 157 -10.54 4.38 -6.74
N THR A 158 -11.44 5.36 -6.83
CA THR A 158 -11.19 6.52 -7.69
C THR A 158 -10.00 7.37 -7.24
N LYS A 159 -9.69 7.35 -5.93
CA LYS A 159 -8.60 8.07 -5.25
C LYS A 159 -8.54 7.70 -3.76
N PRO A 160 -7.52 8.12 -2.98
CA PRO A 160 -7.43 7.82 -1.55
C PRO A 160 -8.62 8.31 -0.74
N TYR A 161 -8.94 7.63 0.36
CA TYR A 161 -10.02 8.03 1.27
C TYR A 161 -9.81 9.43 1.86
N ARG A 162 -8.56 9.82 2.14
CA ARG A 162 -8.19 11.19 2.58
C ARG A 162 -8.62 12.26 1.56
N ASN A 163 -8.80 11.86 0.31
CA ASN A 163 -9.25 12.70 -0.80
C ASN A 163 -10.72 12.46 -1.20
N GLN A 164 -11.50 11.82 -0.33
CA GLN A 164 -12.92 11.50 -0.52
C GLN A 164 -13.15 10.55 -1.70
N GLY A 165 -12.25 9.58 -1.88
CA GLY A 165 -12.40 8.49 -2.84
C GLY A 165 -13.72 7.75 -2.76
N LYS A 166 -14.17 7.24 -3.90
CA LYS A 166 -15.28 6.32 -4.01
C LYS A 166 -14.75 4.93 -4.32
N VAL A 167 -15.39 3.96 -3.69
CA VAL A 167 -15.22 2.53 -3.95
C VAL A 167 -16.25 2.12 -4.99
N LEU A 168 -15.80 1.47 -6.05
CA LEU A 168 -16.62 0.80 -7.05
C LEU A 168 -16.45 -0.70 -6.85
N ASP A 169 -17.24 -1.26 -5.93
CA ASP A 169 -17.25 -2.67 -5.50
C ASP A 169 -18.20 -3.55 -6.34
N SER A 170 -18.72 -3.02 -7.44
CA SER A 170 -19.48 -3.77 -8.46
C SER A 170 -18.66 -4.00 -9.74
N TRP A 171 -17.40 -3.58 -9.74
CA TRP A 171 -16.45 -3.84 -10.81
C TRP A 171 -15.71 -5.12 -10.50
N ASP A 172 -15.42 -5.92 -11.53
CA ASP A 172 -14.80 -7.25 -11.40
C ASP A 172 -13.57 -7.36 -12.30
N ILE A 173 -12.54 -8.08 -11.86
CA ILE A 173 -11.43 -8.49 -12.73
C ILE A 173 -11.89 -9.65 -13.63
N GLN A 174 -12.48 -9.32 -14.78
CA GLN A 174 -12.98 -10.30 -15.73
C GLN A 174 -11.86 -11.21 -16.25
N GLY A 175 -11.99 -12.52 -16.01
CA GLY A 175 -11.00 -13.52 -16.43
C GLY A 175 -9.86 -13.74 -15.43
N LEU A 176 -9.96 -13.20 -14.21
CA LEU A 176 -9.06 -13.53 -13.10
C LEU A 176 -8.99 -15.05 -12.89
N GLN A 177 -7.77 -15.57 -12.78
CA GLN A 177 -7.53 -16.95 -12.35
C GLN A 177 -6.83 -16.91 -11.00
N SER A 178 -7.29 -17.72 -10.06
CA SER A 178 -6.61 -17.90 -8.78
C SER A 178 -6.77 -19.31 -8.25
N ALA A 179 -5.75 -19.79 -7.55
CA ALA A 179 -5.78 -21.08 -6.87
C ALA A 179 -5.04 -21.00 -5.53
N VAL A 180 -5.60 -21.69 -4.53
CA VAL A 180 -5.02 -21.81 -3.20
C VAL A 180 -4.57 -23.24 -2.97
N PHE A 181 -3.35 -23.39 -2.45
CA PHE A 181 -2.85 -24.65 -1.94
C PHE A 181 -2.56 -24.53 -0.44
N ILE A 182 -3.03 -25.49 0.35
CA ILE A 182 -2.86 -25.49 1.81
C ILE A 182 -1.85 -26.57 2.19
N GLU A 183 -0.72 -26.17 2.79
CA GLU A 183 0.28 -27.05 3.38
C GLU A 183 -0.18 -27.47 4.81
N GLY A 184 -1.29 -28.20 4.88
CA GLY A 184 -1.98 -28.50 6.14
C GLY A 184 -3.45 -28.86 5.92
N THR A 185 -4.34 -28.42 6.80
CA THR A 185 -5.78 -28.58 6.65
C THR A 185 -6.57 -27.32 6.98
N LEU A 186 -7.57 -27.02 6.16
CA LEU A 186 -8.45 -25.88 6.36
C LEU A 186 -9.43 -26.11 7.51
N ASN A 187 -9.58 -25.12 8.39
CA ASN A 187 -10.57 -25.08 9.48
C ASN A 187 -10.47 -26.23 10.49
N ARG A 188 -9.27 -26.78 10.71
CA ARG A 188 -9.04 -27.83 11.69
C ARG A 188 -8.18 -27.32 12.85
N ALA A 189 -8.82 -27.05 13.99
CA ALA A 189 -8.11 -26.52 15.14
C ALA A 189 -7.35 -27.55 15.98
N SER A 190 -7.37 -28.82 15.57
CA SER A 190 -6.72 -29.93 16.28
C SER A 190 -5.30 -30.22 15.82
N ASP A 191 -4.89 -29.67 14.67
CA ASP A 191 -3.53 -29.75 14.15
C ASP A 191 -2.92 -28.36 13.97
N ILE A 192 -1.66 -28.37 13.52
CA ILE A 192 -0.86 -27.18 13.22
C ILE A 192 -0.42 -27.31 11.76
N ASP A 193 -0.77 -26.29 10.98
CA ASP A 193 -0.45 -26.22 9.57
C ASP A 193 0.94 -25.58 9.36
N LYS A 194 1.47 -25.66 8.14
CA LYS A 194 2.62 -24.84 7.74
C LYS A 194 2.19 -23.51 7.14
N GLY A 195 1.02 -23.48 6.52
CA GLY A 195 0.45 -22.30 5.88
C GLY A 195 -0.21 -22.62 4.55
N TRP A 196 -0.27 -21.61 3.69
CA TRP A 196 -0.92 -21.72 2.40
C TRP A 196 -0.18 -20.86 1.36
N SER A 197 -0.36 -21.22 0.10
CA SER A 197 0.06 -20.44 -1.03
C SER A 197 -1.13 -20.05 -1.90
N LEU A 198 -0.96 -18.93 -2.57
CA LEU A 198 -1.92 -18.36 -3.49
C LEU A 198 -1.20 -18.03 -4.79
N GLU A 199 -1.74 -18.51 -5.89
CA GLU A 199 -1.26 -18.23 -7.22
C GLU A 199 -2.35 -17.53 -8.01
N ILE A 200 -2.00 -16.43 -8.68
CA ILE A 200 -2.95 -15.53 -9.34
C ILE A 200 -2.43 -15.17 -10.72
N ALA A 201 -3.32 -15.20 -11.71
CA ALA A 201 -3.10 -14.61 -13.02
C ALA A 201 -4.15 -13.52 -13.29
N ILE A 202 -3.69 -12.27 -13.38
CA ILE A 202 -4.52 -11.07 -13.56
C ILE A 202 -4.44 -10.62 -15.03
N PRO A 203 -5.54 -10.64 -15.80
CA PRO A 203 -5.52 -10.26 -17.20
C PRO A 203 -5.13 -8.79 -17.42
N TRP A 204 -4.16 -8.53 -18.30
CA TRP A 204 -3.78 -7.16 -18.67
C TRP A 204 -4.93 -6.36 -19.24
N GLY A 205 -5.83 -7.01 -19.97
CA GLY A 205 -6.98 -6.37 -20.61
C GLY A 205 -7.92 -5.66 -19.64
N VAL A 206 -7.86 -5.97 -18.34
CA VAL A 206 -8.71 -5.37 -17.30
C VAL A 206 -7.91 -4.37 -16.46
N ILE A 207 -6.72 -4.75 -15.96
CA ILE A 207 -5.92 -3.86 -15.10
C ILE A 207 -5.19 -2.74 -15.86
N SER A 208 -5.29 -2.70 -17.19
CA SER A 208 -4.84 -1.56 -18.00
C SER A 208 -5.93 -0.53 -18.28
N GLU A 209 -7.17 -0.71 -17.80
CA GLU A 209 -8.25 0.27 -17.97
C GLU A 209 -7.95 1.63 -17.33
N ALA A 210 -7.19 1.64 -16.23
CA ALA A 210 -6.70 2.83 -15.55
C ALA A 210 -5.25 3.18 -15.90
N ALA A 211 -4.61 2.43 -16.79
CA ALA A 211 -3.25 2.71 -17.24
C ALA A 211 -3.21 3.76 -18.36
N SER A 212 -2.02 4.32 -18.60
CA SER A 212 -1.79 5.28 -19.69
C SER A 212 -1.84 4.63 -21.09
N HIS A 213 -1.67 3.31 -21.16
CA HIS A 213 -1.75 2.51 -22.38
C HIS A 213 -2.29 1.11 -22.07
N GLY A 214 -2.79 0.40 -23.09
CA GLY A 214 -3.24 -0.98 -22.96
C GLY A 214 -2.10 -2.00 -22.93
N GLY A 215 -2.35 -3.16 -22.32
CA GLY A 215 -1.42 -4.31 -22.32
C GLY A 215 -0.32 -4.21 -21.25
N PRO A 216 0.67 -5.14 -21.28
CA PRO A 216 1.75 -5.16 -20.30
C PRO A 216 2.67 -3.93 -20.40
N PRO A 217 3.10 -3.36 -19.26
CA PRO A 217 3.93 -2.15 -19.20
C PRO A 217 5.42 -2.43 -19.42
N LYS A 218 5.76 -2.89 -20.63
CA LYS A 218 7.12 -3.33 -20.98
C LYS A 218 8.13 -2.19 -20.83
N ASN A 219 9.14 -2.41 -20.01
CA ASN A 219 10.19 -1.45 -19.64
C ASN A 219 9.67 -0.23 -18.87
N GLU A 220 8.61 -0.42 -18.09
CA GLU A 220 7.99 0.62 -17.28
C GLU A 220 7.80 0.15 -15.84
N PHE A 221 7.66 1.13 -14.94
CA PHE A 221 7.35 0.90 -13.54
C PHE A 221 5.86 1.11 -13.30
N TRP A 222 5.22 0.15 -12.64
CA TRP A 222 3.92 0.36 -12.00
C TRP A 222 4.06 0.44 -10.48
N ARG A 223 3.09 1.09 -9.83
CA ARG A 223 3.02 1.21 -8.38
C ARG A 223 2.16 0.05 -7.86
N ILE A 224 2.79 -0.93 -7.21
CA ILE A 224 2.10 -2.14 -6.75
C ILE A 224 2.47 -2.40 -5.30
N ASN A 225 1.50 -2.79 -4.48
CA ASN A 225 1.78 -3.27 -3.14
C ASN A 225 0.90 -4.45 -2.77
N PHE A 226 1.26 -5.07 -1.65
CA PHE A 226 0.63 -6.27 -1.16
C PHE A 226 0.47 -6.17 0.35
N SER A 227 -0.62 -6.75 0.84
CA SER A 227 -0.95 -6.82 2.25
C SER A 227 -1.42 -8.24 2.59
N ARG A 228 -1.20 -8.61 3.84
CA ARG A 228 -1.85 -9.74 4.50
C ARG A 228 -2.58 -9.15 5.70
N VAL A 229 -3.90 -9.27 5.71
CA VAL A 229 -4.67 -9.06 6.93
C VAL A 229 -4.59 -10.34 7.75
N ASN A 230 -4.19 -10.18 9.00
CA ASN A 230 -4.04 -11.29 9.92
C ASN A 230 -4.77 -11.01 11.23
N TRP A 231 -5.59 -11.95 11.68
CA TRP A 231 -6.29 -11.87 12.95
C TRP A 231 -5.77 -12.93 13.91
N ASP A 232 -5.63 -12.52 15.17
CA ASP A 232 -5.66 -13.49 16.25
C ASP A 232 -7.01 -14.22 16.25
N PHE A 233 -6.99 -15.52 16.52
CA PHE A 233 -8.19 -16.34 16.60
C PHE A 233 -8.49 -16.80 18.02
N GLN A 234 -9.73 -17.23 18.23
CA GLN A 234 -10.15 -18.06 19.35
C GLN A 234 -11.14 -19.12 18.88
N LEU A 235 -11.31 -20.18 19.66
CA LEU A 235 -12.29 -21.23 19.36
C LEU A 235 -13.57 -21.01 20.15
N LYS A 236 -14.71 -20.99 19.46
CA LYS A 236 -16.04 -21.01 20.07
C LYS A 236 -16.78 -22.24 19.58
N ASN A 237 -17.11 -23.15 20.50
CA ASN A 237 -17.72 -24.45 20.19
C ASN A 237 -16.93 -25.23 19.11
N GLY A 238 -15.60 -25.21 19.20
CA GLY A 238 -14.70 -25.90 18.26
C GLY A 238 -14.54 -25.24 16.89
N LYS A 239 -15.10 -24.05 16.67
CA LYS A 239 -14.97 -23.29 15.41
C LYS A 239 -14.09 -22.06 15.60
N TYR A 240 -13.27 -21.77 14.60
CA TYR A 240 -12.51 -20.53 14.52
C TYR A 240 -13.42 -19.31 14.49
N GLN A 241 -12.99 -18.28 15.21
CA GLN A 241 -13.51 -16.92 15.11
C GLN A 241 -12.39 -15.94 15.46
N ARG A 242 -12.52 -14.69 15.00
CA ARG A 242 -11.64 -13.59 15.44
C ARG A 242 -11.64 -13.48 16.96
N LYS A 243 -10.46 -13.26 17.53
CA LYS A 243 -10.27 -13.15 18.96
C LYS A 243 -10.92 -11.89 19.50
N GLN A 244 -11.59 -12.02 20.65
CA GLN A 244 -12.21 -10.91 21.37
C GLN A 244 -11.40 -10.61 22.63
N GLY A 245 -11.33 -9.33 23.00
CA GLY A 245 -10.77 -8.89 24.27
C GLY A 245 -11.76 -9.06 25.43
N ASP A 246 -11.35 -8.63 26.62
CA ASP A 246 -12.15 -8.75 27.85
C ASP A 246 -13.50 -8.01 27.78
N ASN A 247 -13.63 -7.02 26.89
CA ASN A 247 -14.84 -6.24 26.66
C ASN A 247 -15.74 -6.80 25.54
N GLU A 248 -15.46 -8.02 25.06
CA GLU A 248 -16.13 -8.67 23.93
C GLU A 248 -15.96 -7.97 22.57
N GLU A 249 -15.14 -6.91 22.47
CA GLU A 249 -14.76 -6.32 21.19
C GLU A 249 -13.69 -7.18 20.52
N PHE A 250 -13.73 -7.29 19.18
CA PHE A 250 -12.65 -7.96 18.45
C PHE A 250 -11.33 -7.21 18.65
N LEU A 251 -10.26 -7.95 18.92
CA LEU A 251 -8.91 -7.41 18.87
C LEU A 251 -8.62 -6.91 17.45
N PRO A 252 -7.83 -5.84 17.26
CA PRO A 252 -7.53 -5.33 15.93
C PRO A 252 -6.78 -6.35 15.08
N GLU A 253 -6.96 -6.25 13.78
CA GLU A 253 -6.15 -6.95 12.79
C GLU A 253 -4.71 -6.44 12.77
N TYR A 254 -3.81 -7.30 12.32
CA TYR A 254 -2.49 -6.92 11.86
C TYR A 254 -2.53 -6.74 10.35
N ASN A 255 -1.86 -5.71 9.85
CA ASN A 255 -1.62 -5.50 8.42
C ASN A 255 -0.13 -5.67 8.17
N TRP A 256 0.23 -6.77 7.51
CA TRP A 256 1.61 -7.04 7.12
C TRP A 256 1.77 -6.81 5.64
N VAL A 257 2.74 -6.00 5.23
CA VAL A 257 2.82 -5.45 3.89
C VAL A 257 4.20 -5.63 3.30
N TRP A 258 4.28 -5.68 1.97
CA TRP A 258 5.57 -5.71 1.28
C TRP A 258 6.30 -4.37 1.45
N SER A 259 5.71 -3.27 0.96
CA SER A 259 6.24 -1.91 1.15
C SER A 259 5.44 -1.17 2.25
N PRO A 260 6.10 -0.65 3.31
CA PRO A 260 5.41 -0.01 4.42
C PRO A 260 4.70 1.28 4.03
N GLN A 261 3.57 1.56 4.68
CA GLN A 261 2.78 2.79 4.49
C GLN A 261 3.07 3.84 5.56
N TRP A 262 3.74 3.45 6.65
CA TRP A 262 4.10 4.31 7.79
C TRP A 262 2.91 4.82 8.62
N VAL A 263 1.73 4.32 8.31
CA VAL A 263 0.45 4.53 8.98
C VAL A 263 -0.43 3.32 8.68
N ILE A 264 -1.38 2.99 9.56
CA ILE A 264 -2.35 1.90 9.33
C ILE A 264 -3.40 2.37 8.29
N ASN A 265 -2.99 2.41 7.02
CA ASN A 265 -3.79 2.79 5.86
C ASN A 265 -3.11 2.31 4.56
N MET A 266 -3.63 1.27 3.91
CA MET A 266 -3.10 0.80 2.62
C MET A 266 -3.39 1.73 1.45
N HIS A 267 -4.37 2.62 1.57
CA HIS A 267 -4.78 3.52 0.50
C HIS A 267 -3.95 4.82 0.46
N GLU A 268 -2.63 4.66 0.46
CA GLU A 268 -1.65 5.72 0.17
C GLU A 268 -0.72 5.27 -0.99
N PRO A 269 -1.20 5.28 -2.26
CA PRO A 269 -0.46 4.71 -3.40
C PRO A 269 0.93 5.32 -3.63
N GLU A 270 1.17 6.53 -3.12
CA GLU A 270 2.49 7.16 -3.10
C GLU A 270 3.54 6.37 -2.29
N HIS A 271 3.16 5.42 -1.44
CA HIS A 271 4.04 4.57 -0.62
C HIS A 271 4.15 3.13 -1.12
N TRP A 272 3.39 2.75 -2.14
CA TRP A 272 3.42 1.41 -2.73
C TRP A 272 4.77 1.08 -3.38
N GLY A 273 5.09 -0.19 -3.61
CA GLY A 273 6.36 -0.55 -4.23
C GLY A 273 6.43 -0.19 -5.71
N TYR A 274 7.64 -0.20 -6.27
CA TYR A 274 7.88 -0.04 -7.71
C TYR A 274 8.13 -1.41 -8.34
N VAL A 275 7.27 -1.84 -9.25
CA VAL A 275 7.45 -3.09 -10.01
C VAL A 275 7.83 -2.74 -11.44
N TYR A 276 9.04 -3.12 -11.85
CA TYR A 276 9.54 -2.93 -13.20
C TYR A 276 9.28 -4.17 -14.04
N PHE A 277 8.63 -4.02 -15.19
CA PHE A 277 8.32 -5.15 -16.08
C PHE A 277 9.32 -5.21 -17.22
N THR A 278 10.01 -6.35 -17.38
CA THR A 278 11.05 -6.52 -18.41
C THR A 278 10.97 -7.87 -19.10
N ASP A 279 11.30 -7.89 -20.39
CA ASP A 279 11.56 -9.11 -21.17
C ASP A 279 13.06 -9.33 -21.43
N ALA A 280 13.92 -8.45 -20.91
CA ALA A 280 15.36 -8.63 -20.89
C ALA A 280 15.82 -9.38 -19.63
N PRO A 281 17.03 -10.01 -19.66
CA PRO A 281 17.65 -10.53 -18.44
C PRO A 281 17.72 -9.45 -17.36
N ILE A 282 17.68 -9.85 -16.08
CA ILE A 282 17.73 -8.91 -14.94
C ILE A 282 18.95 -7.99 -15.08
N THR A 283 18.70 -6.75 -15.49
CA THR A 283 19.67 -5.67 -15.43
C THR A 283 19.42 -4.84 -14.17
N ASN A 284 20.44 -4.11 -13.71
CA ASN A 284 20.26 -3.14 -12.63
C ASN A 284 19.35 -2.00 -13.12
N TYR A 285 18.06 -2.07 -12.79
CA TYR A 285 17.13 -0.95 -12.97
C TYR A 285 17.12 -0.10 -11.70
N SER A 286 17.11 1.22 -11.88
CA SER A 286 16.95 2.17 -10.78
C SER A 286 15.69 2.98 -11.00
N VAL A 287 14.92 3.13 -9.92
CA VAL A 287 13.80 4.08 -9.89
C VAL A 287 14.32 5.49 -10.22
N ASP A 288 13.59 6.22 -11.07
CA ASP A 288 13.97 7.57 -11.50
C ASP A 288 14.14 8.51 -10.28
N LYS A 289 15.08 9.45 -10.37
CA LYS A 289 15.24 10.51 -9.37
C LYS A 289 14.00 11.39 -9.27
N ASP A 290 13.22 11.51 -10.35
CA ASP A 290 11.92 12.20 -10.34
C ASP A 290 10.92 11.54 -9.39
N GLU A 291 10.97 10.22 -9.20
CA GLU A 291 10.10 9.53 -8.26
C GLU A 291 10.50 9.84 -6.80
N GLN A 292 11.78 10.11 -6.52
CA GLN A 292 12.19 10.59 -5.19
C GLN A 292 11.68 12.01 -4.93
N LEU A 293 11.67 12.85 -5.96
CA LEU A 293 11.04 14.17 -5.90
C LEU A 293 9.54 14.02 -5.65
N LYS A 294 8.84 13.21 -6.45
CA LYS A 294 7.40 12.92 -6.26
C LYS A 294 7.09 12.47 -4.84
N TYR A 295 7.86 11.53 -4.29
CA TYR A 295 7.72 11.07 -2.91
C TYR A 295 7.83 12.21 -1.89
N ALA A 296 8.84 13.09 -2.04
CA ALA A 296 9.01 14.27 -1.20
C ALA A 296 7.84 15.27 -1.36
N LEU A 297 7.34 15.48 -2.58
CA LEU A 297 6.19 16.34 -2.83
C LEU A 297 4.91 15.81 -2.19
N TYR A 298 4.71 14.48 -2.13
CA TYR A 298 3.57 13.89 -1.40
C TYR A 298 3.66 14.12 0.11
N ALA A 299 4.85 14.15 0.70
CA ALA A 299 5.02 14.54 2.11
C ALA A 299 4.59 15.99 2.36
N VAL A 300 4.94 16.91 1.45
CA VAL A 300 4.48 18.31 1.49
C VAL A 300 2.97 18.40 1.29
N TYR A 301 2.44 17.66 0.31
CA TYR A 301 1.01 17.59 0.01
C TYR A 301 0.19 17.16 1.23
N ARG A 302 0.60 16.08 1.91
CA ARG A 302 -0.04 15.61 3.15
C ARG A 302 0.00 16.66 4.25
N ASN A 303 1.13 17.36 4.40
CA ASN A 303 1.24 18.46 5.37
C ASN A 303 0.26 19.60 5.05
N TRP A 304 0.16 20.01 3.78
CA TRP A 304 -0.76 21.05 3.34
C TRP A 304 -2.23 20.64 3.47
N LEU A 305 -2.57 19.36 3.29
CA LEU A 305 -3.91 18.85 3.57
C LEU A 305 -4.25 18.96 5.06
N ALA A 306 -3.33 18.52 5.94
CA ALA A 306 -3.52 18.57 7.39
C ALA A 306 -3.57 20.01 7.94
N GLN A 307 -2.91 20.96 7.27
CA GLN A 307 -2.82 22.37 7.66
C GLN A 307 -3.27 23.31 6.52
N PRO A 308 -4.60 23.52 6.34
CA PRO A 308 -5.11 24.30 5.23
C PRO A 308 -4.75 25.80 5.26
N LYS A 309 -4.46 26.35 6.45
CA LYS A 309 -4.12 27.76 6.62
C LYS A 309 -2.62 27.97 6.46
N GLY A 310 -2.23 29.00 5.71
CA GLY A 310 -0.83 29.42 5.59
C GLY A 310 0.01 28.60 4.61
N ARG A 311 -0.62 27.83 3.70
CA ARG A 311 0.04 27.22 2.55
C ARG A 311 0.76 28.29 1.74
N LYS A 312 2.03 28.04 1.44
CA LYS A 312 2.93 28.96 0.73
C LYS A 312 4.05 28.17 0.09
N ALA A 313 4.77 28.82 -0.82
CA ALA A 313 5.96 28.21 -1.40
C ALA A 313 6.97 27.82 -0.30
N ILE A 314 7.57 26.63 -0.46
CA ILE A 314 8.61 26.12 0.42
C ILE A 314 9.76 25.57 -0.43
N THR A 315 10.87 25.22 0.22
CA THR A 315 11.98 24.53 -0.41
C THR A 315 12.15 23.17 0.25
N VAL A 316 12.30 22.13 -0.56
CA VAL A 316 12.64 20.78 -0.11
C VAL A 316 14.03 20.41 -0.62
N ASP A 317 14.77 19.60 0.13
CA ASP A 317 15.99 18.97 -0.37
C ASP A 317 15.66 17.57 -0.88
N VAL A 318 16.03 17.29 -2.13
CA VAL A 318 15.95 15.96 -2.72
C VAL A 318 17.29 15.65 -3.35
N LEU A 319 17.96 14.60 -2.85
CA LEU A 319 19.28 14.19 -3.33
C LEU A 319 20.32 15.33 -3.31
N GLY A 320 20.29 16.19 -2.28
CA GLY A 320 21.21 17.32 -2.16
C GLY A 320 20.92 18.49 -3.12
N LYS A 321 19.73 18.50 -3.75
CA LYS A 321 19.24 19.60 -4.57
C LYS A 321 18.11 20.32 -3.82
N ALA A 322 18.30 21.61 -3.58
CA ALA A 322 17.24 22.49 -3.11
C ALA A 322 16.24 22.76 -4.24
N ILE A 323 15.00 22.28 -4.06
CA ILE A 323 13.92 22.38 -5.05
C ILE A 323 12.82 23.25 -4.47
N LYS A 324 12.44 24.28 -5.22
CA LYS A 324 11.32 25.14 -4.88
C LYS A 324 10.01 24.42 -5.17
N VAL A 325 9.14 24.36 -4.18
CA VAL A 325 7.78 23.83 -4.27
C VAL A 325 6.82 24.99 -4.14
N ASP A 326 6.10 25.29 -5.22
CA ASP A 326 5.18 26.41 -5.30
C ASP A 326 3.75 25.99 -4.90
N TYR A 327 3.06 26.90 -4.22
CA TYR A 327 1.63 26.81 -3.93
C TYR A 327 0.89 27.71 -4.94
N GLU A 328 0.13 27.10 -5.84
CA GLU A 328 -0.62 27.80 -6.91
C GLU A 328 -2.13 27.70 -6.64
N PRO A 329 -2.76 28.63 -5.89
CA PRO A 329 -4.19 28.64 -5.67
C PRO A 329 -4.96 29.12 -6.91
N HIS A 330 -6.14 28.56 -7.14
CA HIS A 330 -7.05 28.96 -8.21
C HIS A 330 -8.52 28.83 -7.76
N ALA A 331 -9.46 29.23 -8.62
CA ALA A 331 -10.88 29.32 -8.28
C ALA A 331 -11.53 27.98 -7.86
N THR A 332 -10.92 26.85 -8.24
CA THR A 332 -11.45 25.50 -8.03
C THR A 332 -10.57 24.63 -7.12
N GLY A 333 -9.56 25.21 -6.48
CA GLY A 333 -8.64 24.47 -5.63
C GLY A 333 -7.23 25.06 -5.62
N TRP A 334 -6.23 24.20 -5.57
CA TRP A 334 -4.82 24.58 -5.63
C TRP A 334 -3.98 23.45 -6.22
N ASN A 335 -2.81 23.84 -6.71
CA ASN A 335 -1.77 22.91 -7.13
C ASN A 335 -0.51 23.10 -6.26
N LEU A 336 0.12 21.99 -5.95
CA LEU A 336 1.52 21.92 -5.52
C LEU A 336 2.35 21.67 -6.76
N THR A 337 3.32 22.54 -7.06
CA THR A 337 4.14 22.39 -8.27
C THR A 337 5.63 22.49 -7.96
N ALA A 338 6.44 21.78 -8.74
CA ALA A 338 7.89 21.87 -8.70
C ALA A 338 8.46 21.59 -10.10
N VAL A 339 9.60 22.19 -10.42
CA VAL A 339 10.36 21.82 -11.63
C VAL A 339 11.46 20.86 -11.22
N SER A 340 11.47 19.66 -11.78
CA SER A 340 12.50 18.67 -11.46
C SER A 340 13.87 19.16 -11.98
N PRO A 341 14.92 19.17 -11.12
CA PRO A 341 16.28 19.44 -11.57
C PRO A 341 16.92 18.25 -12.30
N PHE A 342 16.26 17.09 -12.34
CA PHE A 342 16.76 15.86 -12.96
C PHE A 342 16.28 15.71 -14.40
N SER A 343 15.01 16.06 -14.67
CA SER A 343 14.38 15.94 -15.99
C SER A 343 13.92 17.26 -16.61
N ASN A 344 13.96 18.37 -15.86
CA ASN A 344 13.36 19.66 -16.22
C ASN A 344 11.83 19.63 -16.45
N LYS A 345 11.14 18.55 -16.08
CA LYS A 345 9.68 18.46 -16.14
C LYS A 345 9.03 19.30 -15.03
N LYS A 346 7.86 19.89 -15.30
CA LYS A 346 7.03 20.54 -14.28
C LYS A 346 6.10 19.48 -13.69
N ILE A 347 6.37 19.10 -12.46
CA ILE A 347 5.54 18.20 -11.68
C ILE A 347 4.41 19.00 -11.02
N VAL A 348 3.22 18.43 -11.01
CA VAL A 348 2.01 18.99 -10.40
C VAL A 348 1.32 17.91 -9.57
N ILE A 349 1.02 18.21 -8.30
CA ILE A 349 0.07 17.46 -7.48
C ILE A 349 -1.14 18.38 -7.25
N LYS A 350 -2.30 17.95 -7.71
CA LYS A 350 -3.57 18.68 -7.55
C LYS A 350 -4.07 18.61 -6.10
N GLU A 351 -5.01 19.47 -5.73
CA GLU A 351 -5.65 19.45 -4.40
C GLU A 351 -6.24 18.07 -4.03
N ASP A 352 -6.72 17.31 -5.02
CA ASP A 352 -7.24 15.95 -4.81
C ASP A 352 -6.17 14.85 -4.79
N GLY A 353 -4.90 15.22 -4.93
CA GLY A 353 -3.76 14.33 -4.82
C GLY A 353 -3.29 13.75 -6.14
N LYS A 354 -3.99 14.03 -7.25
CA LYS A 354 -3.62 13.49 -8.56
C LYS A 354 -2.29 14.07 -9.01
N TYR A 355 -1.36 13.19 -9.36
CA TYR A 355 -0.05 13.56 -9.86
C TYR A 355 -0.05 13.70 -11.40
N ILE A 356 0.69 14.71 -11.90
CA ILE A 356 0.83 15.03 -13.33
C ILE A 356 2.27 15.48 -13.58
N TRP A 357 2.90 15.03 -14.68
CA TRP A 357 4.25 15.43 -15.10
C TRP A 357 4.32 16.02 -16.50
#